data_AF-A0A844SK54-F1
#
_entry.id   AF-A0A844SK54-F1
#
_cell.length_a   1.000
_cell.length_b   1.000
_cell.length_c   1.000
_cell.angle_alpha   90.00
_cell.angle_beta   90.00
_cell.angle_gamma   90.00
#
_symmetry.space_group_name_H-M   'P 1'
#
loop_
_entity.id
_entity.type
_entity.pdbx_description
1 polymer ?
#
loop_
_entity_poly.entity_id
_entity_poly.type
_entity_poly.pdbx_seq_one_letter_code
_entity_poly.pdbx_strand_id
1 'polypeptide(L)'
;MYSLLSRQFASRRLGSSTAQLTAPYAARKLPAPDRLFREPCPRDYCRASKQPDTIARSTEVRLRMPNPFISVILAHYPSIEQLRATTELEIERALLRCIVEYCADGMHPMITRDAIPTLLLEAGGYAYSIQTKSDLERVIARAWKGLEDGGLIEEPDSYNGKNGYRVPSAKGKSAHAATDYTGVRMRTRFTREMFHPSLPDAAWNAFSVCDYDTAIFEAFKSLEVAVRNKGSLASTDFGAALMKKAFDPDNGPLRDVAAPRSRRVARRDLFTGAFGEIRNPKGHNDPTITDTLIAVEELMTAGVLRRIVDNA
;
A
#
# COMPACT_ATOMS: atom_id res chain seq x y z
N MET A 1 -29.73 30.85 12.88
CA MET A 1 -30.55 30.41 14.02
C MET A 1 -30.00 29.10 14.54
N TYR A 2 -29.57 29.12 15.81
CA TYR A 2 -29.31 28.02 16.76
C TYR A 2 -28.43 26.83 16.29
N SER A 3 -27.19 26.63 16.76
CA SER A 3 -26.62 26.56 18.13
C SER A 3 -26.81 25.20 18.81
N LEU A 4 -25.74 24.78 19.48
CA LEU A 4 -25.61 23.76 20.54
C LEU A 4 -25.40 22.30 20.08
N LEU A 5 -24.19 21.78 20.31
CA LEU A 5 -23.92 21.02 21.53
C LEU A 5 -22.41 20.79 21.71
N SER A 6 -21.87 21.39 22.77
CA SER A 6 -20.57 21.10 23.36
C SER A 6 -20.79 20.85 24.85
N ARG A 7 -19.90 20.02 25.43
CA ARG A 7 -19.83 19.56 26.85
C ARG A 7 -20.73 18.33 27.09
N GLN A 8 -20.28 17.26 27.74
CA GLN A 8 -19.40 17.15 28.90
C GLN A 8 -18.63 15.81 28.83
N PHE A 9 -17.40 15.75 29.36
CA PHE A 9 -17.05 14.86 30.47
C PHE A 9 -15.61 15.17 30.91
N ALA A 10 -15.51 15.76 32.10
CA ALA A 10 -14.26 15.93 32.83
C ALA A 10 -14.19 14.92 33.97
N SER A 11 -12.95 14.58 34.31
CA SER A 11 -12.49 13.99 35.57
C SER A 11 -12.67 12.48 35.78
N ARG A 12 -11.58 11.74 35.58
CA ARG A 12 -11.14 10.74 36.56
C ARG A 12 -9.64 10.92 36.82
N ARG A 13 -9.34 11.14 38.10
CA ARG A 13 -7.99 11.17 38.68
C ARG A 13 -7.34 9.80 38.46
N LEU A 14 -6.11 9.77 37.95
CA LEU A 14 -5.23 8.62 38.10
C LEU A 14 -4.09 9.03 39.02
N GLY A 15 -4.01 8.29 40.13
CA GLY A 15 -3.00 8.46 41.16
C GLY A 15 -1.61 8.17 40.62
N SER A 16 -0.67 8.97 41.10
CA SER A 16 0.76 8.74 41.00
C SER A 16 1.11 7.44 41.72
N SER A 17 1.60 6.45 40.96
CA SER A 17 2.38 5.34 41.51
C SER A 17 3.76 5.38 40.88
N THR A 18 4.71 5.85 41.65
CA THR A 18 6.15 5.77 41.42
C THR A 18 6.59 4.31 41.51
N ALA A 19 6.86 3.69 40.36
CA ALA A 19 7.63 2.45 40.29
C ALA A 19 9.00 2.76 39.66
N GLN A 20 10.00 2.84 40.51
CA GLN A 20 11.42 2.84 40.15
C GLN A 20 11.75 1.51 39.48
N LEU A 21 12.25 1.54 38.25
CA LEU A 21 12.94 0.42 37.63
C LEU A 21 14.37 0.88 37.29
N THR A 22 15.26 0.61 38.24
CA THR A 22 16.71 0.62 38.06
C THR A 22 17.15 -0.77 37.58
N ALA A 23 17.74 -0.86 36.38
CA ALA A 23 18.71 -1.91 36.05
C ALA A 23 19.65 -1.43 34.92
N PRO A 24 20.94 -1.81 34.92
CA PRO A 24 21.99 -1.10 34.19
C PRO A 24 22.29 -1.76 32.84
N TYR A 25 22.37 -0.96 31.77
CA TYR A 25 22.85 -1.43 30.47
C TYR A 25 24.38 -1.38 30.46
N ALA A 26 25.01 -2.53 30.76
CA ALA A 26 26.44 -2.72 30.57
C ALA A 26 26.76 -2.75 29.07
N ALA A 27 27.60 -1.80 28.62
CA ALA A 27 28.11 -1.73 27.26
C ALA A 27 28.92 -2.99 26.91
N ARG A 28 28.40 -3.84 26.04
CA ARG A 28 29.19 -4.88 25.36
C ARG A 28 30.05 -4.22 24.28
N LYS A 29 31.37 -4.19 24.51
CA LYS A 29 32.38 -3.89 23.49
C LYS A 29 32.31 -4.98 22.39
N LEU A 30 32.11 -4.57 21.15
CA LEU A 30 32.32 -5.42 19.97
C LEU A 30 33.84 -5.63 19.78
N PRO A 31 34.31 -6.86 19.50
CA PRO A 31 35.72 -7.10 19.19
C PRO A 31 36.06 -6.60 17.78
N ALA A 32 37.28 -6.08 17.63
CA ALA A 32 37.83 -5.62 16.35
C ALA A 32 37.98 -6.79 15.35
N PRO A 33 37.82 -6.56 14.04
CA PRO A 33 38.00 -7.61 13.04
C PRO A 33 39.49 -7.91 12.86
N ASP A 34 39.91 -9.08 13.33
CA ASP A 34 41.22 -9.62 13.07
C ASP A 34 41.37 -10.13 11.63
N ARG A 35 42.57 -9.90 11.11
CA ARG A 35 43.06 -10.24 9.77
C ARG A 35 42.92 -11.73 9.48
N LEU A 36 42.27 -12.08 8.38
CA LEU A 36 42.44 -13.40 7.76
C LEU A 36 42.47 -13.30 6.22
N PHE A 37 43.58 -13.81 5.67
CA PHE A 37 43.88 -14.25 4.30
C PHE A 37 43.92 -13.22 3.15
N ARG A 38 45.15 -12.74 2.86
CA ARG A 38 45.56 -12.31 1.51
C ARG A 38 46.24 -13.50 0.81
N GLU A 39 45.65 -13.99 -0.28
CA GLU A 39 46.38 -14.75 -1.28
C GLU A 39 46.87 -13.82 -2.40
N PRO A 40 48.07 -14.03 -2.97
CA PRO A 40 48.65 -13.15 -3.98
C PRO A 40 48.06 -13.42 -5.38
N CYS A 41 47.66 -12.33 -6.05
CA CYS A 41 47.26 -12.32 -7.46
C CYS A 41 48.46 -12.69 -8.37
N PRO A 42 48.37 -13.72 -9.25
CA PRO A 42 49.42 -14.02 -10.21
C PRO A 42 49.52 -12.91 -11.26
N ARG A 43 50.66 -12.22 -11.26
CA ARG A 43 51.14 -11.43 -12.39
C ARG A 43 51.40 -12.38 -13.55
N ASP A 44 50.61 -12.29 -14.61
CA ASP A 44 51.00 -12.53 -16.00
C ASP A 44 49.73 -12.53 -16.85
N TYR A 45 49.34 -11.39 -17.41
CA TYR A 45 48.57 -11.24 -18.66
C TYR A 45 48.26 -9.74 -18.89
N CYS A 46 49.30 -8.91 -19.02
CA CYS A 46 49.19 -7.58 -19.61
C CYS A 46 50.17 -7.47 -20.79
N ARG A 47 49.80 -8.05 -21.94
CA ARG A 47 50.35 -7.63 -23.23
C ARG A 47 49.36 -6.67 -23.88
N ALA A 48 49.79 -5.42 -24.00
CA ALA A 48 49.10 -4.37 -24.72
C ALA A 48 49.03 -4.69 -26.22
N SER A 49 47.81 -4.72 -26.76
CA SER A 49 47.56 -4.48 -28.18
C SER A 49 46.79 -3.18 -28.32
N LYS A 50 47.45 -2.15 -28.85
CA LYS A 50 46.85 -0.89 -29.27
C LYS A 50 45.86 -1.17 -30.42
N GLN A 51 44.61 -0.77 -30.26
CA GLN A 51 43.65 -0.57 -31.35
C GLN A 51 43.11 0.87 -31.27
N PRO A 52 42.89 1.54 -32.42
CA PRO A 52 42.68 2.99 -32.47
C PRO A 52 41.29 3.40 -31.98
N ASP A 53 41.26 4.54 -31.28
CA ASP A 53 40.07 5.19 -30.72
C ASP A 53 39.04 5.57 -31.79
N THR A 54 38.00 4.75 -31.95
CA THR A 54 36.71 5.22 -32.44
C THR A 54 35.89 5.70 -31.25
N ILE A 55 35.85 7.01 -31.03
CA ILE A 55 34.96 7.67 -30.07
C ILE A 55 33.52 7.50 -30.59
N ALA A 56 32.89 6.39 -30.23
CA ALA A 56 31.45 6.30 -30.20
C ALA A 56 30.98 7.17 -29.02
N ARG A 57 30.39 8.33 -29.31
CA ARG A 57 29.61 9.08 -28.31
C ARG A 57 28.44 8.18 -27.92
N SER A 58 28.61 7.41 -26.85
CA SER A 58 27.50 6.83 -26.12
C SER A 58 26.68 8.01 -25.60
N THR A 59 25.56 8.29 -26.25
CA THR A 59 24.48 9.05 -25.67
C THR A 59 23.98 8.22 -24.49
N GLU A 60 24.64 8.33 -23.34
CA GLU A 60 24.05 7.94 -22.08
C GLU A 60 22.81 8.81 -21.94
N VAL A 61 21.67 8.24 -22.28
CA VAL A 61 20.38 8.71 -21.80
C VAL A 61 20.48 8.58 -20.29
N ARG A 62 20.94 9.64 -19.62
CA ARG A 62 20.68 9.83 -18.20
C ARG A 62 19.18 9.68 -18.07
N LEU A 63 18.71 8.56 -17.53
CA LEU A 63 17.37 8.44 -16.99
C LEU A 63 17.25 9.60 -16.00
N ARG A 64 16.65 10.70 -16.47
CA ARG A 64 16.29 11.84 -15.63
C ARG A 64 15.31 11.20 -14.65
N MET A 65 15.76 10.96 -13.42
CA MET A 65 14.88 10.47 -12.38
C MET A 65 13.66 11.39 -12.41
N PRO A 66 12.43 10.88 -12.61
CA PRO A 66 11.27 11.75 -12.65
C PRO A 66 11.28 12.56 -11.36
N ASN A 67 11.04 13.86 -11.49
CA ASN A 67 10.91 14.74 -10.33
C ASN A 67 9.97 14.03 -9.32
N PRO A 68 10.45 13.68 -8.10
CA PRO A 68 9.73 12.78 -7.20
C PRO A 68 8.31 13.29 -6.91
N PHE A 69 8.10 14.59 -7.02
CA PHE A 69 6.83 15.29 -6.97
C PHE A 69 5.73 14.76 -7.92
N ILE A 70 6.02 14.65 -9.21
CA ILE A 70 5.01 14.22 -10.22
C ILE A 70 4.93 12.69 -10.37
N SER A 71 5.86 11.97 -9.73
CA SER A 71 5.89 10.51 -9.77
C SER A 71 4.59 9.89 -9.26
N VAL A 72 3.91 10.56 -8.33
CA VAL A 72 2.61 10.15 -7.80
C VAL A 72 1.56 10.15 -8.90
N ILE A 73 1.35 11.28 -9.59
CA ILE A 73 0.34 11.38 -10.68
C ILE A 73 0.65 10.35 -11.77
N LEU A 74 1.92 10.23 -12.20
CA LEU A 74 2.31 9.29 -13.26
C LEU A 74 2.17 7.81 -12.84
N ALA A 75 2.43 7.49 -11.58
CA ALA A 75 2.26 6.13 -11.06
C ALA A 75 0.78 5.72 -10.88
N HIS A 76 -0.10 6.69 -10.66
CA HIS A 76 -1.55 6.46 -10.52
C HIS A 76 -2.27 6.49 -11.87
N TYR A 77 -1.83 7.33 -12.78
CA TYR A 77 -2.45 7.55 -14.08
C TYR A 77 -1.38 7.47 -15.19
N PRO A 78 -0.88 6.26 -15.53
CA PRO A 78 0.16 6.10 -16.53
C PRO A 78 -0.25 6.53 -17.95
N SER A 79 -1.54 6.76 -18.21
CA SER A 79 -2.02 7.36 -19.46
C SER A 79 -2.94 8.57 -19.23
N ILE A 80 -2.98 9.48 -20.20
CA ILE A 80 -3.84 10.67 -20.14
C ILE A 80 -5.33 10.29 -20.17
N GLU A 81 -5.68 9.19 -20.84
CA GLU A 81 -7.03 8.64 -20.88
C GLU A 81 -7.48 8.19 -19.48
N GLN A 82 -6.59 7.55 -18.72
CA GLN A 82 -6.88 7.15 -17.33
C GLN A 82 -7.04 8.37 -16.43
N LEU A 83 -6.17 9.37 -16.57
CA LEU A 83 -6.30 10.62 -15.80
C LEU A 83 -7.64 11.31 -16.09
N ARG A 84 -8.10 11.28 -17.34
CA ARG A 84 -9.38 11.89 -17.75
C ARG A 84 -10.62 11.09 -17.34
N ALA A 85 -10.51 9.77 -17.22
CA ALA A 85 -11.60 8.89 -16.80
C ALA A 85 -11.80 8.88 -15.27
N THR A 86 -10.83 9.43 -14.53
CA THR A 86 -10.81 9.50 -13.07
C THR A 86 -11.73 10.61 -12.53
N THR A 87 -12.24 10.46 -11.31
CA THR A 87 -13.05 11.50 -10.67
C THR A 87 -12.21 12.73 -10.29
N GLU A 88 -12.81 13.92 -10.32
CA GLU A 88 -12.11 15.17 -9.99
C GLU A 88 -11.54 15.14 -8.56
N LEU A 89 -12.27 14.57 -7.60
CA LEU A 89 -11.84 14.44 -6.20
C LEU A 89 -10.59 13.56 -6.04
N GLU A 90 -10.44 12.50 -6.84
CA GLU A 90 -9.23 11.68 -6.80
C GLU A 90 -8.02 12.43 -7.36
N ILE A 91 -8.24 13.21 -8.42
CA ILE A 91 -7.20 14.07 -9.01
C ILE A 91 -6.82 15.18 -8.03
N GLU A 92 -7.77 15.81 -7.36
CA GLU A 92 -7.53 16.79 -6.29
C GLU A 92 -6.65 16.20 -5.18
N ARG A 93 -6.94 14.99 -4.71
CA ARG A 93 -6.15 14.32 -3.66
C ARG A 93 -4.73 14.02 -4.11
N ALA A 94 -4.58 13.50 -5.34
CA ALA A 94 -3.27 13.26 -5.94
C ALA A 94 -2.48 14.57 -6.08
N LEU A 95 -3.15 15.62 -6.54
CA LEU A 95 -2.57 16.95 -6.72
C LEU A 95 -2.16 17.59 -5.40
N LEU A 96 -3.00 17.50 -4.36
CA LEU A 96 -2.67 17.99 -3.02
C LEU A 96 -1.43 17.30 -2.44
N ARG A 97 -1.35 15.97 -2.60
CA ARG A 97 -0.16 15.20 -2.20
C ARG A 97 1.09 15.72 -2.89
N CYS A 98 1.01 15.89 -4.21
CA CYS A 98 2.12 16.42 -4.98
C CYS A 98 2.53 17.79 -4.41
N ILE A 99 1.59 18.74 -4.26
CA ILE A 99 1.91 20.09 -3.81
C ILE A 99 2.51 20.10 -2.40
N VAL A 100 1.99 19.28 -1.48
CA VAL A 100 2.53 19.18 -0.11
C VAL A 100 3.95 18.60 -0.11
N GLU A 101 4.20 17.52 -0.85
CA GLU A 101 5.52 16.89 -0.94
C GLU A 101 6.55 17.80 -1.63
N TYR A 102 6.14 18.55 -2.65
CA TYR A 102 6.99 19.52 -3.36
C TYR A 102 7.40 20.68 -2.48
N CYS A 103 6.43 21.33 -1.83
CA CYS A 103 6.70 22.47 -0.96
C CYS A 103 7.46 22.11 0.32
N ALA A 104 7.59 20.81 0.64
CA ALA A 104 8.35 20.34 1.79
C ALA A 104 9.86 20.18 1.52
N ASP A 105 10.31 20.17 0.26
CA ASP A 105 11.71 19.90 -0.11
C ASP A 105 12.68 21.07 0.23
N GLY A 106 12.14 22.24 0.59
CA GLY A 106 12.88 23.46 0.92
C GLY A 106 13.51 24.18 -0.28
N MET A 107 13.57 23.53 -1.44
CA MET A 107 14.09 24.08 -2.70
C MET A 107 12.99 24.81 -3.49
N HIS A 108 11.76 24.32 -3.41
CA HIS A 108 10.62 24.88 -4.12
C HIS A 108 9.47 25.17 -3.14
N PRO A 109 9.51 26.31 -2.41
CA PRO A 109 8.55 26.57 -1.34
C PRO A 109 7.12 26.81 -1.85
N MET A 110 6.92 27.01 -3.16
CA MET A 110 5.66 27.36 -3.78
C MET A 110 5.59 26.83 -5.22
N ILE A 111 4.38 26.68 -5.75
CA ILE A 111 4.14 26.16 -7.09
C ILE A 111 3.01 26.92 -7.80
N THR A 112 3.06 26.97 -9.12
CA THR A 112 1.97 27.50 -9.95
C THR A 112 1.20 26.36 -10.61
N ARG A 113 -0.07 26.60 -10.94
CA ARG A 113 -0.91 25.65 -11.68
C ARG A 113 -0.24 25.18 -12.97
N ASP A 114 0.33 26.12 -13.73
CA ASP A 114 0.87 25.88 -15.07
C ASP A 114 2.23 25.15 -15.07
N ALA A 115 2.93 25.17 -13.93
CA ALA A 115 4.14 24.37 -13.75
C ALA A 115 3.82 22.86 -13.82
N ILE A 116 2.65 22.43 -13.37
CA ILE A 116 2.33 21.01 -13.20
C ILE A 116 2.19 20.26 -14.54
N PRO A 117 1.39 20.72 -15.52
CA PRO A 117 1.36 20.10 -16.86
C PRO A 117 2.74 20.08 -17.52
N THR A 118 3.51 21.17 -17.36
CA THR A 118 4.87 21.29 -17.91
C THR A 118 5.79 20.21 -17.33
N LEU A 119 5.82 20.07 -16.00
CA LEU A 119 6.62 19.06 -15.31
C LEU A 119 6.20 17.63 -15.72
N LEU A 120 4.89 17.35 -15.81
CA LEU A 120 4.37 16.04 -16.22
C LEU A 120 4.83 15.64 -17.64
N LEU A 121 4.81 16.58 -18.58
CA LEU A 121 5.27 16.36 -19.95
C LEU A 121 6.81 16.22 -20.02
N GLU A 122 7.56 17.05 -19.30
CA GLU A 122 9.03 17.00 -19.26
C GLU A 122 9.59 15.71 -18.66
N ALA A 123 8.87 15.08 -17.74
CA ALA A 123 9.25 13.78 -17.20
C ALA A 123 9.04 12.62 -18.19
N GLY A 124 8.49 12.88 -19.37
CA GLY A 124 8.16 11.84 -20.35
C GLY A 124 6.99 10.96 -19.91
N GLY A 125 6.18 11.41 -18.95
CA GLY A 125 5.07 10.65 -18.40
C GLY A 125 3.89 10.49 -19.36
N TYR A 126 3.72 11.42 -20.30
CA TYR A 126 2.71 11.36 -21.35
C TYR A 126 3.32 11.75 -22.70
N ALA A 127 2.88 11.09 -23.78
CA ALA A 127 3.29 11.46 -25.13
C ALA A 127 2.81 12.88 -25.46
N TYR A 128 3.76 13.74 -25.85
CA TYR A 128 3.45 15.12 -26.17
C TYR A 128 2.59 15.21 -27.44
N SER A 129 1.45 15.87 -27.31
CA SER A 129 0.66 16.41 -28.42
C SER A 129 -0.04 17.68 -27.94
N ILE A 130 -0.48 18.52 -28.88
CA ILE A 130 -1.27 19.73 -28.55
C ILE A 130 -2.52 19.33 -27.75
N GLN A 131 -3.17 18.23 -28.13
CA GLN A 131 -4.35 17.71 -27.45
C GLN A 131 -4.02 17.23 -26.04
N THR A 132 -2.93 16.48 -25.85
CA THR A 132 -2.47 16.01 -24.54
C THR A 132 -2.21 17.19 -23.60
N LYS A 133 -1.54 18.23 -24.10
CA LYS A 133 -1.25 19.45 -23.31
C LYS A 133 -2.53 20.15 -22.88
N SER A 134 -3.47 20.36 -23.81
CA SER A 134 -4.77 20.99 -23.53
C SER A 134 -5.60 20.17 -22.53
N ASP A 135 -5.60 18.84 -22.66
CA ASP A 135 -6.29 17.94 -21.74
C ASP A 135 -5.70 18.01 -20.32
N LEU A 136 -4.37 18.00 -20.19
CA LEU A 136 -3.68 18.14 -18.92
C LEU A 136 -3.99 19.49 -18.26
N GLU A 137 -3.82 20.59 -18.98
CA GLU A 137 -4.10 21.94 -18.48
C GLU A 137 -5.52 22.04 -17.94
N ARG A 138 -6.49 21.49 -18.68
CA ARG A 138 -7.90 21.49 -18.28
C ARG A 138 -8.17 20.65 -17.03
N VAL A 139 -7.63 19.44 -16.97
CA VAL A 139 -7.83 18.54 -15.81
C VAL A 139 -7.18 19.12 -14.55
N ILE A 140 -5.92 19.58 -14.67
CA ILE A 140 -5.19 20.18 -13.57
C ILE A 140 -5.85 21.48 -13.12
N ALA A 141 -6.36 22.31 -14.03
CA ALA A 141 -7.04 23.55 -13.66
C ALA A 141 -8.31 23.31 -12.83
N ARG A 142 -9.10 22.28 -13.15
CA ARG A 142 -10.31 21.95 -12.36
C ARG A 142 -9.94 21.46 -10.96
N ALA A 143 -9.01 20.52 -10.86
CA ALA A 143 -8.54 20.02 -9.57
C ALA A 143 -7.88 21.13 -8.74
N TRP A 144 -7.06 21.99 -9.36
CA TRP A 144 -6.45 23.14 -8.70
C TRP A 144 -7.50 24.07 -8.10
N LYS A 145 -8.53 24.41 -8.88
CA LYS A 145 -9.65 25.22 -8.41
C LYS A 145 -10.38 24.56 -7.23
N GLY A 146 -10.60 23.25 -7.27
CA GLY A 146 -11.17 22.51 -6.15
C GLY A 146 -10.33 22.61 -4.87
N LEU A 147 -9.00 22.57 -4.99
CA LEU A 147 -8.08 22.76 -3.86
C LEU A 147 -8.12 24.20 -3.30
N GLU A 148 -8.24 25.22 -4.16
CA GLU A 148 -8.40 26.62 -3.75
C GLU A 148 -9.75 26.85 -3.06
N ASP A 149 -10.85 26.45 -3.71
CA ASP A 149 -12.21 26.59 -3.18
C ASP A 149 -12.38 25.80 -1.87
N GLY A 150 -11.68 24.67 -1.73
CA GLY A 150 -11.61 23.87 -0.51
C GLY A 150 -10.68 24.43 0.58
N GLY A 151 -9.92 25.49 0.30
CA GLY A 151 -8.94 26.08 1.21
C GLY A 151 -7.78 25.14 1.58
N LEU A 152 -7.45 24.20 0.71
CA LEU A 152 -6.36 23.22 0.89
C LEU A 152 -5.03 23.77 0.39
N ILE A 153 -5.07 24.72 -0.55
CA ILE A 153 -3.92 25.54 -0.97
C ILE A 153 -4.30 27.02 -0.85
N GLU A 154 -3.31 27.87 -0.65
CA GLU A 154 -3.50 29.30 -0.44
C GLU A 154 -2.37 30.14 -1.04
N GLU A 155 -2.60 31.45 -1.16
CA GLU A 155 -1.57 32.39 -1.59
C GLU A 155 -0.48 32.47 -0.52
N PRO A 156 0.82 32.37 -0.86
CA PRO A 156 1.89 32.53 0.12
C PRO A 156 1.96 33.96 0.66
N ASP A 157 1.72 34.93 -0.21
CA ASP A 157 1.69 36.36 0.07
C ASP A 157 0.99 37.11 -1.09
N SER A 158 0.69 38.40 -0.90
CA SER A 158 -0.05 39.20 -1.90
C SER A 158 0.70 39.41 -3.22
N TYR A 159 2.04 39.36 -3.22
CA TYR A 159 2.83 39.57 -4.43
C TYR A 159 2.89 38.29 -5.26
N ASN A 160 3.31 37.19 -4.65
CA ASN A 160 3.43 35.89 -5.29
C ASN A 160 2.05 35.29 -5.61
N GLY A 161 1.03 35.56 -4.79
CA GLY A 161 -0.36 35.16 -5.05
C GLY A 161 -0.91 35.69 -6.37
N LYS A 162 -0.63 36.96 -6.69
CA LYS A 162 -0.99 37.60 -7.97
C LYS A 162 -0.30 36.96 -9.18
N ASN A 163 0.90 36.42 -8.98
CA ASN A 163 1.64 35.68 -10.00
C ASN A 163 1.20 34.20 -10.10
N GLY A 164 0.13 33.80 -9.39
CA GLY A 164 -0.45 32.47 -9.45
C GLY A 164 0.25 31.42 -8.59
N TYR A 165 1.19 31.83 -7.73
CA TYR A 165 1.83 30.90 -6.79
C TYR A 165 0.88 30.52 -5.66
N ARG A 166 0.97 29.25 -5.25
CA ARG A 166 0.27 28.69 -4.10
C ARG A 166 1.20 27.86 -3.25
N VAL A 167 0.81 27.72 -1.99
CA VAL A 167 1.41 26.84 -0.99
C VAL A 167 0.33 25.99 -0.32
N PRO A 168 0.66 24.82 0.25
CA PRO A 168 -0.31 24.08 1.05
C PRO A 168 -0.68 24.86 2.32
N SER A 169 -1.98 25.03 2.56
CA SER A 169 -2.48 25.63 3.80
C SER A 169 -2.30 24.68 4.99
N ALA A 170 -2.50 25.16 6.22
CA ALA A 170 -2.54 24.28 7.39
C ALA A 170 -3.60 23.18 7.26
N LYS A 171 -4.75 23.50 6.66
CA LYS A 171 -5.81 22.54 6.34
C LYS A 171 -5.35 21.53 5.29
N GLY A 172 -4.67 21.98 4.23
CA GLY A 172 -4.12 21.10 3.20
C GLY A 172 -3.08 20.11 3.74
N LYS A 173 -2.14 20.59 4.56
CA LYS A 173 -1.13 19.74 5.23
C LYS A 173 -1.79 18.71 6.14
N SER A 174 -2.80 19.12 6.91
CA SER A 174 -3.53 18.22 7.80
C SER A 174 -4.34 17.18 7.02
N ALA A 175 -5.00 17.59 5.92
CA ALA A 175 -5.74 16.70 5.04
C ALA A 175 -4.82 15.68 4.36
N HIS A 176 -3.64 16.11 3.91
CA HIS A 176 -2.61 15.22 3.37
C HIS A 176 -2.13 14.22 4.42
N ALA A 177 -1.76 14.68 5.62
CA ALA A 177 -1.27 13.82 6.70
C ALA A 177 -2.32 12.80 7.17
N ALA A 178 -3.61 13.15 7.13
CA ALA A 178 -4.71 12.25 7.49
C ALA A 178 -5.11 11.29 6.35
N THR A 179 -4.59 11.47 5.13
CA THR A 179 -4.97 10.64 3.99
C THR A 179 -4.07 9.42 3.88
N ASP A 180 -4.66 8.22 4.01
CA ASP A 180 -3.96 6.97 3.71
C ASP A 180 -3.86 6.74 2.19
N TYR A 181 -2.89 7.39 1.55
CA TYR A 181 -2.64 7.24 0.11
C TYR A 181 -2.26 5.81 -0.28
N THR A 182 -1.63 5.07 0.63
CA THR A 182 -1.29 3.66 0.38
C THR A 182 -2.54 2.81 0.39
N GLY A 183 -3.42 2.99 1.36
CA GLY A 183 -4.69 2.27 1.39
C GLY A 183 -5.61 2.63 0.24
N VAL A 184 -5.73 3.90 -0.14
CA VAL A 184 -6.45 4.31 -1.35
C VAL A 184 -5.87 3.59 -2.58
N ARG A 185 -4.55 3.62 -2.75
CA ARG A 185 -3.88 2.94 -3.87
C ARG A 185 -4.16 1.44 -3.88
N MET A 186 -4.08 0.78 -2.73
CA MET A 186 -4.30 -0.65 -2.62
C MET A 186 -5.76 -1.02 -2.91
N ARG A 187 -6.74 -0.26 -2.41
CA ARG A 187 -8.17 -0.48 -2.74
C ARG A 187 -8.45 -0.31 -4.23
N THR A 188 -7.85 0.69 -4.88
CA THR A 188 -8.04 0.89 -6.33
C THR A 188 -7.42 -0.23 -7.16
N ARG A 189 -6.29 -0.81 -6.70
CA ARG A 189 -5.58 -1.88 -7.42
C ARG A 189 -6.10 -3.28 -7.12
N PHE A 190 -6.64 -3.52 -5.94
CA PHE A 190 -7.30 -4.76 -5.60
C PHE A 190 -8.71 -4.73 -6.15
N THR A 191 -8.86 -5.19 -7.39
CA THR A 191 -10.14 -5.16 -8.11
C THR A 191 -10.98 -6.41 -7.86
N ARG A 192 -12.26 -6.35 -8.25
CA ARG A 192 -13.20 -7.47 -8.06
C ARG A 192 -12.75 -8.73 -8.81
N GLU A 193 -12.05 -8.56 -9.92
CA GLU A 193 -11.50 -9.66 -10.73
C GLU A 193 -10.33 -10.38 -10.04
N MET A 194 -9.62 -9.69 -9.14
CA MET A 194 -8.58 -10.31 -8.31
C MET A 194 -9.16 -11.05 -7.10
N PHE A 195 -10.37 -10.67 -6.66
CA PHE A 195 -11.07 -11.32 -5.58
C PHE A 195 -11.57 -12.71 -6.01
N HIS A 196 -11.34 -13.73 -5.18
CA HIS A 196 -11.69 -15.10 -5.55
C HIS A 196 -13.21 -15.24 -5.75
N PRO A 197 -13.70 -15.75 -6.91
CA PRO A 197 -15.12 -15.70 -7.27
C PRO A 197 -16.04 -16.50 -6.34
N SER A 198 -15.52 -17.54 -5.68
CA SER A 198 -16.28 -18.36 -4.71
C SER A 198 -16.30 -17.79 -3.28
N LEU A 199 -15.60 -16.68 -3.03
CA LEU A 199 -15.74 -15.94 -1.76
C LEU A 199 -16.99 -15.03 -1.83
N PRO A 200 -17.64 -14.77 -0.68
CA PRO A 200 -18.95 -14.13 -0.66
C PRO A 200 -18.86 -12.64 -1.01
N ASP A 201 -19.91 -12.11 -1.65
CA ASP A 201 -20.05 -10.67 -1.94
C ASP A 201 -20.04 -9.83 -0.66
N ALA A 202 -20.54 -10.37 0.45
CA ALA A 202 -20.49 -9.70 1.75
C ALA A 202 -19.06 -9.33 2.16
N ALA A 203 -18.08 -10.20 1.91
CA ALA A 203 -16.68 -9.91 2.19
C ALA A 203 -16.13 -8.77 1.31
N TRP A 204 -16.48 -8.79 0.02
CA TRP A 204 -16.08 -7.74 -0.93
C TRP A 204 -16.72 -6.38 -0.61
N ASN A 205 -18.00 -6.39 -0.25
CA ASN A 205 -18.73 -5.18 0.09
C ASN A 205 -18.17 -4.53 1.36
N ALA A 206 -17.85 -5.35 2.38
CA ALA A 206 -17.19 -4.88 3.59
C ALA A 206 -15.81 -4.28 3.31
N PHE A 207 -14.99 -4.94 2.48
CA PHE A 207 -13.69 -4.41 2.06
C PHE A 207 -13.82 -3.06 1.35
N SER A 208 -14.80 -2.94 0.45
CA SER A 208 -15.02 -1.74 -0.37
C SER A 208 -15.34 -0.49 0.46
N VAL A 209 -15.92 -0.67 1.65
CA VAL A 209 -16.24 0.41 2.60
C VAL A 209 -15.24 0.50 3.77
N CYS A 210 -14.10 -0.17 3.66
CA CYS A 210 -13.03 -0.19 4.66
C CYS A 210 -13.37 -0.90 5.99
N ASP A 211 -14.38 -1.78 6.00
CA ASP A 211 -14.66 -2.66 7.14
C ASP A 211 -13.88 -3.97 6.98
N TYR A 212 -12.58 -3.91 7.24
CA TYR A 212 -11.64 -5.00 6.97
C TYR A 212 -11.87 -6.21 7.88
N ASP A 213 -12.15 -6.00 9.16
CA ASP A 213 -12.43 -7.08 10.11
C ASP A 213 -13.62 -7.94 9.61
N THR A 214 -14.70 -7.29 9.16
CA THR A 214 -15.87 -8.00 8.61
C THR A 214 -15.55 -8.67 7.28
N ALA A 215 -14.76 -8.03 6.42
CA ALA A 215 -14.36 -8.58 5.13
C ALA A 215 -13.62 -9.92 5.29
N ILE A 216 -12.61 -9.95 6.16
CA ILE A 216 -11.80 -11.13 6.45
C ILE A 216 -12.63 -12.19 7.14
N PHE A 217 -13.44 -11.81 8.14
CA PHE A 217 -14.32 -12.74 8.84
C PHE A 217 -15.28 -13.47 7.89
N GLU A 218 -15.98 -12.74 7.01
CA GLU A 218 -16.92 -13.36 6.06
C GLU A 218 -16.19 -14.25 5.03
N ALA A 219 -14.99 -13.86 4.59
CA ALA A 219 -14.18 -14.68 3.69
C ALA A 219 -13.77 -16.02 4.34
N PHE A 220 -13.22 -15.98 5.55
CA PHE A 220 -12.79 -17.19 6.27
C PHE A 220 -13.96 -18.04 6.76
N LYS A 221 -15.09 -17.43 7.12
CA LYS A 221 -16.33 -18.14 7.44
C LYS A 221 -16.85 -18.92 6.22
N SER A 222 -16.88 -18.32 5.04
CA SER A 222 -17.25 -19.03 3.80
C SER A 222 -16.30 -20.18 3.48
N LEU A 223 -14.98 -19.97 3.67
CA LEU A 223 -13.98 -21.02 3.51
C LEU A 223 -14.20 -22.18 4.50
N GLU A 224 -14.52 -21.88 5.76
CA GLU A 224 -14.83 -22.91 6.77
C GLU A 224 -16.01 -23.78 6.35
N VAL A 225 -17.09 -23.13 5.90
CA VAL A 225 -18.30 -23.82 5.42
C VAL A 225 -17.97 -24.68 4.21
N ALA A 226 -17.18 -24.19 3.26
CA ALA A 226 -16.80 -24.96 2.08
C ALA A 226 -15.96 -26.21 2.43
N VAL A 227 -14.98 -26.08 3.33
CA VAL A 227 -14.19 -27.22 3.82
C VAL A 227 -15.10 -28.25 4.48
N ARG A 228 -16.00 -27.80 5.37
CA ARG A 228 -16.92 -28.69 6.09
C ARG A 228 -17.84 -29.44 5.14
N ASN A 229 -18.46 -28.73 4.20
CA ASN A 229 -19.39 -29.31 3.23
C ASN A 229 -18.67 -30.31 2.32
N LYS A 230 -17.50 -29.93 1.78
CA LYS A 230 -16.75 -30.78 0.86
C LYS A 230 -16.19 -32.03 1.55
N GLY A 231 -15.78 -31.90 2.81
CA GLY A 231 -15.33 -33.02 3.63
C GLY A 231 -16.46 -33.88 4.21
N SER A 232 -17.74 -33.51 4.00
CA SER A 232 -18.89 -34.13 4.69
C SER A 232 -18.71 -34.23 6.21
N LEU A 233 -18.16 -33.17 6.81
CA LEU A 233 -17.83 -33.11 8.24
C LEU A 233 -19.00 -32.55 9.07
N ALA A 234 -18.96 -32.78 10.38
CA ALA A 234 -20.07 -32.43 11.26
C ALA A 234 -20.21 -30.90 11.40
N SER A 235 -21.43 -30.42 11.67
CA SER A 235 -21.68 -29.00 11.98
C SER A 235 -20.94 -28.52 13.23
N THR A 236 -20.58 -29.44 14.12
CA THR A 236 -19.77 -29.18 15.32
C THR A 236 -18.27 -29.13 15.06
N ASP A 237 -17.80 -29.47 13.86
CA ASP A 237 -16.40 -29.29 13.48
C ASP A 237 -16.19 -27.83 13.00
N PHE A 238 -15.35 -27.07 13.72
CA PHE A 238 -15.01 -25.68 13.37
C PHE A 238 -13.55 -25.32 13.67
N GLY A 239 -13.09 -24.20 13.11
CA GLY A 239 -11.77 -23.62 13.31
C GLY A 239 -10.63 -24.55 12.93
N ALA A 240 -9.53 -24.46 13.68
CA ALA A 240 -8.34 -25.28 13.49
C ALA A 240 -8.61 -26.80 13.60
N ALA A 241 -9.57 -27.21 14.44
CA ALA A 241 -9.93 -28.62 14.59
C ALA A 241 -10.57 -29.19 13.31
N LEU A 242 -11.47 -28.43 12.67
CA LEU A 242 -12.03 -28.79 11.37
C LEU A 242 -10.93 -28.94 10.31
N MET A 243 -9.98 -28.01 10.24
CA MET A 243 -8.89 -28.05 9.25
C MET A 243 -8.00 -29.28 9.45
N LYS A 244 -7.63 -29.59 10.69
CA LYS A 244 -6.85 -30.79 11.02
C LYS A 244 -7.56 -32.07 10.59
N LYS A 245 -8.87 -32.16 10.82
CA LYS A 245 -9.70 -33.32 10.44
C LYS A 245 -9.88 -33.44 8.93
N ALA A 246 -10.21 -32.35 8.25
CA ALA A 246 -10.46 -32.32 6.81
C ALA A 246 -9.21 -32.69 6.00
N PHE A 247 -8.06 -32.17 6.40
CA PHE A 247 -6.79 -32.34 5.69
C PHE A 247 -5.83 -33.33 6.37
N ASP A 248 -6.32 -34.19 7.26
CA ASP A 248 -5.47 -35.21 7.89
C ASP A 248 -4.68 -36.00 6.82
N PRO A 249 -3.35 -36.12 6.95
CA PRO A 249 -2.49 -36.65 5.89
C PRO A 249 -2.75 -38.11 5.56
N ASP A 250 -3.38 -38.87 6.46
CA ASP A 250 -3.56 -40.30 6.32
C ASP A 250 -5.05 -40.63 6.08
N ASN A 251 -5.96 -39.93 6.76
CA ASN A 251 -7.39 -40.23 6.78
C ASN A 251 -8.30 -39.07 6.35
N GLY A 252 -7.77 -37.87 6.11
CA GLY A 252 -8.56 -36.67 5.86
C GLY A 252 -9.36 -36.76 4.55
N PRO A 253 -10.65 -36.39 4.54
CA PRO A 253 -11.50 -36.49 3.35
C PRO A 253 -11.07 -35.54 2.22
N LEU A 254 -10.35 -34.45 2.52
CA LEU A 254 -9.84 -33.49 1.54
C LEU A 254 -8.33 -33.63 1.30
N ARG A 255 -7.74 -34.77 1.66
CA ARG A 255 -6.32 -35.02 1.42
C ARG A 255 -6.06 -35.25 -0.08
N ASP A 256 -4.99 -34.66 -0.59
CA ASP A 256 -4.51 -34.92 -1.94
C ASP A 256 -3.81 -36.29 -1.98
N VAL A 257 -4.55 -37.35 -2.29
CA VAL A 257 -4.05 -38.73 -2.28
C VAL A 257 -2.89 -38.97 -3.25
N ALA A 258 -2.77 -38.15 -4.31
CA ALA A 258 -1.69 -38.25 -5.28
C ALA A 258 -0.39 -37.60 -4.78
N ALA A 259 -0.47 -36.69 -3.81
CA ALA A 259 0.69 -36.02 -3.25
C ALA A 259 1.45 -36.90 -2.24
N PRO A 260 2.79 -36.78 -2.15
CA PRO A 260 3.57 -37.39 -1.08
C PRO A 260 3.08 -36.98 0.30
N ARG A 261 3.22 -37.86 1.29
CA ARG A 261 2.72 -37.63 2.65
C ARG A 261 3.21 -36.31 3.26
N SER A 262 4.47 -35.94 3.04
CA SER A 262 5.04 -34.66 3.52
C SER A 262 4.27 -33.44 3.01
N ARG A 263 3.83 -33.46 1.74
CA ARG A 263 3.03 -32.37 1.15
C ARG A 263 1.60 -32.35 1.71
N ARG A 264 1.03 -33.51 2.04
CA ARG A 264 -0.28 -33.58 2.71
C ARG A 264 -0.23 -33.01 4.12
N VAL A 265 0.84 -33.30 4.87
CA VAL A 265 1.12 -32.68 6.18
C VAL A 265 1.24 -31.16 6.04
N ALA A 266 2.06 -30.68 5.10
CA ALA A 266 2.22 -29.25 4.86
C ALA A 266 0.89 -28.55 4.49
N ARG A 267 0.03 -29.21 3.69
CA ARG A 267 -1.29 -28.67 3.36
C ARG A 267 -2.19 -28.56 4.60
N ARG A 268 -2.25 -29.59 5.44
CA ARG A 268 -2.99 -29.53 6.71
C ARG A 268 -2.50 -28.39 7.58
N ASP A 269 -1.19 -28.24 7.71
CA ASP A 269 -0.57 -27.26 8.59
C ASP A 269 -0.79 -25.84 8.07
N LEU A 270 -0.76 -25.63 6.76
CA LEU A 270 -1.13 -24.36 6.11
C LEU A 270 -2.56 -23.94 6.47
N PHE A 271 -3.55 -24.83 6.28
CA PHE A 271 -4.95 -24.52 6.59
C PHE A 271 -5.16 -24.30 8.09
N THR A 272 -4.53 -25.12 8.93
CA THR A 272 -4.62 -25.02 10.38
C THR A 272 -4.03 -23.70 10.89
N GLY A 273 -2.85 -23.33 10.39
CA GLY A 273 -2.18 -22.07 10.75
C GLY A 273 -2.98 -20.86 10.29
N ALA A 274 -3.41 -20.83 9.03
CA ALA A 274 -4.21 -19.71 8.51
C ALA A 274 -5.50 -19.49 9.30
N PHE A 275 -6.20 -20.57 9.70
CA PHE A 275 -7.41 -20.46 10.52
C PHE A 275 -7.14 -20.12 11.98
N GLY A 276 -5.94 -20.41 12.49
CA GLY A 276 -5.52 -20.05 13.84
C GLY A 276 -5.07 -18.60 13.96
N GLU A 277 -4.44 -18.05 12.91
CA GLU A 277 -3.83 -16.71 12.92
C GLU A 277 -4.72 -15.63 12.29
N ILE A 278 -5.44 -15.94 11.19
CA ILE A 278 -6.07 -14.89 10.34
C ILE A 278 -7.58 -14.75 10.58
N ARG A 279 -8.27 -15.85 10.89
CA ARG A 279 -9.73 -15.95 10.76
C ARG A 279 -10.53 -14.89 11.51
N ASN A 280 -10.03 -14.33 12.62
CA ASN A 280 -10.87 -13.50 13.48
C ASN A 280 -10.11 -12.50 14.37
N PRO A 281 -9.75 -11.31 13.87
CA PRO A 281 -9.14 -10.25 14.67
C PRO A 281 -9.96 -9.94 15.95
N LYS A 282 -11.30 -9.83 15.80
CA LYS A 282 -12.21 -9.53 16.92
C LYS A 282 -12.35 -10.70 17.92
N GLY A 283 -12.08 -11.94 17.51
CA GLY A 283 -12.17 -13.12 18.37
C GLY A 283 -10.92 -13.38 19.20
N HIS A 284 -9.79 -12.77 18.83
CA HIS A 284 -8.51 -12.90 19.52
C HIS A 284 -8.18 -11.68 20.40
N ASN A 285 -9.09 -10.69 20.49
CA ASN A 285 -8.86 -9.37 21.06
C ASN A 285 -7.74 -8.59 20.34
N ASP A 286 -7.55 -8.87 19.05
CA ASP A 286 -6.58 -8.14 18.24
C ASP A 286 -7.07 -6.72 17.95
N PRO A 287 -6.14 -5.78 17.70
CA PRO A 287 -6.50 -4.46 17.20
C PRO A 287 -7.27 -4.58 15.88
N THR A 288 -8.27 -3.71 15.68
CA THR A 288 -8.97 -3.57 14.40
C THR A 288 -7.98 -3.34 13.27
N ILE A 289 -8.15 -4.10 12.18
CA ILE A 289 -7.33 -3.94 10.99
C ILE A 289 -7.69 -2.60 10.35
N THR A 290 -6.73 -1.70 10.30
CA THR A 290 -6.86 -0.38 9.67
C THR A 290 -6.00 -0.26 8.42
N ASP A 291 -4.96 -1.09 8.28
CA ASP A 291 -4.11 -1.14 7.11
C ASP A 291 -4.79 -1.93 5.99
N THR A 292 -5.01 -1.25 4.87
CA THR A 292 -5.63 -1.84 3.68
C THR A 292 -4.75 -2.93 3.07
N LEU A 293 -3.42 -2.78 3.08
CA LEU A 293 -2.52 -3.77 2.51
C LEU A 293 -2.64 -5.10 3.25
N ILE A 294 -2.65 -5.06 4.59
CA ILE A 294 -2.87 -6.24 5.42
C ILE A 294 -4.19 -6.91 5.05
N ALA A 295 -5.27 -6.13 4.94
CA ALA A 295 -6.57 -6.66 4.53
C ALA A 295 -6.55 -7.34 3.15
N VAL A 296 -5.85 -6.75 2.17
CA VAL A 296 -5.68 -7.34 0.83
C VAL A 296 -4.88 -8.65 0.91
N GLU A 297 -3.80 -8.70 1.67
CA GLU A 297 -2.95 -9.90 1.84
C GLU A 297 -3.74 -11.06 2.46
N GLU A 298 -4.56 -10.78 3.47
CA GLU A 298 -5.40 -11.78 4.13
C GLU A 298 -6.54 -12.27 3.24
N LEU A 299 -7.21 -11.36 2.50
CA LEU A 299 -8.24 -11.74 1.53
C LEU A 299 -7.68 -12.54 0.36
N MET A 300 -6.50 -12.19 -0.14
CA MET A 300 -5.78 -12.97 -1.15
C MET A 300 -5.42 -14.35 -0.62
N THR A 301 -4.98 -14.44 0.64
CA THR A 301 -4.72 -15.71 1.33
C THR A 301 -5.98 -16.57 1.39
N ALA A 302 -7.12 -16.00 1.80
CA ALA A 302 -8.40 -16.70 1.77
C ALA A 302 -8.75 -17.20 0.35
N GLY A 303 -8.46 -16.39 -0.69
CA GLY A 303 -8.64 -16.78 -2.08
C GLY A 303 -7.74 -17.93 -2.52
N VAL A 304 -6.46 -17.95 -2.10
CA VAL A 304 -5.53 -19.06 -2.36
C VAL A 304 -6.03 -20.34 -1.71
N LEU A 305 -6.41 -20.28 -0.43
CA LEU A 305 -6.95 -21.44 0.30
C LEU A 305 -8.25 -21.92 -0.33
N ARG A 306 -9.14 -21.01 -0.74
CA ARG A 306 -10.40 -21.36 -1.40
C ARG A 306 -10.16 -22.11 -2.71
N ARG A 307 -9.21 -21.66 -3.52
CA ARG A 307 -8.81 -22.35 -4.75
C ARG A 307 -8.31 -23.78 -4.50
N ILE A 308 -7.60 -24.01 -3.39
CA ILE A 308 -7.17 -25.36 -3.00
C ILE A 308 -8.38 -26.21 -2.63
N VAL A 309 -9.34 -25.67 -1.87
CA VAL A 309 -10.58 -26.38 -1.52
C VAL A 309 -11.42 -26.69 -2.76
N ASP A 310 -11.57 -25.76 -3.68
CA ASP A 310 -12.38 -25.95 -4.89
C ASP A 310 -11.80 -27.06 -5.78
N ASN A 311 -10.48 -27.25 -5.78
CA ASN A 311 -9.77 -28.29 -6.52
C ASN A 311 -9.58 -29.62 -5.75
N ALA A 312 -9.97 -29.69 -4.47
CA ALA A 312 -9.84 -30.90 -3.65
C ALA A 312 -10.84 -32.01 -3.99
#